data_AF-A0A9D4YLH5-F1
#
_entry.id   AF-A0A9D4YLH5-F1
#
_cell.length_a   1.000
_cell.length_b   1.000
_cell.length_c   1.000
_cell.angle_alpha   90.00
_cell.angle_beta   90.00
_cell.angle_gamma   90.00
#
_symmetry.space_group_name_H-M   'P 1'
#
loop_
_entity.id
_entity.type
_entity.pdbx_description
1 polymer ?
#
loop_
_entity_poly.entity_id
_entity_poly.type
_entity_poly.pdbx_seq_one_letter_code
_entity_poly.pdbx_strand_id
1 'polypeptide(L)'
;NNKMLRSLFLVLMLIHATLPISPQTPAPAKKWSTLSGNEPLVIARGGFTGLFPEGSSEAIRLSKEISIFLCNVQFTKDAGAFCVTGVKLDAATTIALFDPNQKTYNINGKDVQGHFMVDYTASQIDHNVSMNQAIF
;
A
#
# COMPACT_ATOMS: atom_id res chain seq x y z
N ASN A 1 -62.77 20.59 5.32
CA ASN A 1 -61.45 21.21 5.55
C ASN A 1 -60.23 20.35 5.15
N ASN A 2 -60.31 19.01 5.10
CA ASN A 2 -59.13 18.16 4.78
C ASN A 2 -58.78 18.00 3.29
N LYS A 3 -59.72 18.23 2.36
CA LYS A 3 -59.46 18.12 0.90
C LYS A 3 -58.56 19.24 0.37
N MET A 4 -58.78 20.48 0.82
CA MET A 4 -57.97 21.62 0.39
C MET A 4 -56.54 21.54 0.93
N LEU A 5 -56.36 21.10 2.18
CA LEU A 5 -55.04 20.90 2.78
C LEU A 5 -54.23 19.80 2.09
N ARG A 6 -54.90 18.70 1.68
CA ARG A 6 -54.27 17.60 0.94
C ARG A 6 -53.88 18.01 -0.48
N SER A 7 -54.72 18.82 -1.14
CA SER A 7 -54.40 19.37 -2.47
C SER A 7 -53.24 20.36 -2.40
N LEU A 8 -53.17 21.18 -1.35
CA LEU A 8 -52.06 22.11 -1.13
C LEU A 8 -50.75 21.35 -0.88
N PHE A 9 -50.78 20.27 -0.13
CA PHE A 9 -49.62 19.39 0.10
C PHE A 9 -49.10 18.73 -1.19
N LEU A 10 -50.01 18.28 -2.06
CA LEU A 10 -49.65 17.68 -3.34
C LEU A 10 -49.04 18.71 -4.29
N VAL A 11 -49.59 19.93 -4.34
CA VAL A 11 -49.03 21.03 -5.11
C VAL A 11 -47.64 21.41 -4.58
N LEU A 12 -47.45 21.43 -3.26
CA LEU A 12 -46.13 21.69 -2.67
C LEU A 12 -45.11 20.62 -3.08
N MET A 13 -45.46 19.33 -3.07
CA MET A 13 -44.54 18.27 -3.51
C MET A 13 -44.15 18.39 -5.00
N LEU A 14 -45.09 18.76 -5.87
CA LEU A 14 -44.83 18.98 -7.30
C LEU A 14 -43.87 20.16 -7.55
N ILE A 15 -43.90 21.19 -6.70
CA ILE A 15 -42.98 22.34 -6.79
C ILE A 15 -41.55 21.94 -6.37
N HIS A 16 -41.38 21.01 -5.42
CA HIS A 16 -40.05 20.53 -5.03
C HIS A 16 -39.43 19.57 -6.06
N ALA A 17 -40.24 18.89 -6.88
CA ALA A 17 -39.78 17.97 -7.93
C ALA A 17 -39.27 18.69 -9.21
N THR A 18 -39.45 20.01 -9.31
CA THR A 18 -39.09 20.80 -10.51
C THR A 18 -37.95 21.79 -10.27
N LEU A 19 -37.24 21.70 -9.14
CA LEU A 19 -35.98 22.42 -8.99
C LEU A 19 -35.05 21.98 -10.12
N PRO A 20 -34.62 22.89 -11.01
CA PRO A 20 -33.61 22.55 -11.99
C PRO A 20 -32.38 22.12 -11.20
N ILE A 21 -31.96 20.87 -11.41
CA ILE A 21 -30.56 20.51 -11.15
C ILE A 21 -29.81 21.48 -12.05
N SER A 22 -29.30 22.57 -11.46
CA SER A 22 -28.36 23.44 -12.15
C SER A 22 -27.36 22.52 -12.81
N PRO A 23 -27.06 22.66 -14.12
CA PRO A 23 -25.95 21.92 -14.70
C PRO A 23 -24.79 22.20 -13.78
N GLN A 24 -24.38 21.19 -13.00
CA GLN A 24 -23.23 21.31 -12.15
C GLN A 24 -22.10 21.46 -13.15
N THR A 25 -21.76 22.71 -13.49
CA THR A 25 -20.48 23.03 -14.11
C THR A 25 -19.48 22.26 -13.28
N PRO A 26 -18.78 21.26 -13.85
CA PRO A 26 -17.84 20.48 -13.07
C PRO A 26 -16.96 21.49 -12.36
N ALA A 27 -16.92 21.38 -11.02
CA ALA A 27 -16.14 22.30 -10.21
C ALA A 27 -14.76 22.40 -10.88
N PRO A 28 -14.25 23.62 -11.15
CA PRO A 28 -12.99 23.77 -11.86
C PRO A 28 -11.97 22.87 -11.19
N ALA A 29 -11.37 21.97 -11.98
CA ALA A 29 -10.45 20.96 -11.47
C ALA A 29 -9.46 21.63 -10.52
N LYS A 30 -9.39 21.15 -9.27
CA LYS A 30 -8.52 21.71 -8.24
C LYS A 30 -7.10 21.75 -8.81
N LYS A 31 -6.63 22.96 -9.11
CA LYS A 31 -5.27 23.15 -9.65
C LYS A 31 -4.29 23.10 -8.48
N TRP A 32 -3.42 22.11 -8.50
CA TRP A 32 -2.39 21.96 -7.48
C TRP A 32 -1.22 22.90 -7.76
N SER A 33 -0.47 23.27 -6.72
CA SER A 33 0.75 24.09 -6.84
C SER A 33 1.95 23.30 -7.38
N THR A 34 1.73 22.40 -8.33
CA THR A 34 2.77 21.62 -9.02
C THR A 34 3.12 22.29 -10.34
N LEU A 35 4.27 21.93 -10.94
CA LEU A 35 4.72 22.49 -12.22
C LEU A 35 3.70 22.33 -13.35
N SER A 36 2.97 21.20 -13.38
CA SER A 36 1.93 20.91 -14.38
C SER A 36 0.52 21.30 -13.94
N GLY A 37 0.31 21.67 -12.68
CA GLY A 37 -1.03 21.88 -12.10
C GLY A 37 -1.77 20.59 -11.72
N ASN A 38 -1.20 19.41 -12.01
CA ASN A 38 -1.75 18.09 -11.67
C ASN A 38 -1.51 17.74 -10.19
N GLU A 39 -2.28 16.78 -9.68
CA GLU A 39 -2.10 16.24 -8.32
C GLU A 39 -0.69 15.67 -8.08
N PRO A 40 -0.12 15.83 -6.86
CA PRO A 40 1.15 15.19 -6.51
C PRO A 40 1.08 13.67 -6.62
N LEU A 41 2.20 13.05 -7.00
CA LEU A 41 2.33 11.59 -6.96
C LEU A 41 2.53 11.11 -5.52
N VAL A 42 1.81 10.07 -5.14
CA VAL A 42 1.97 9.37 -3.86
C VAL A 42 2.82 8.12 -4.09
N ILE A 43 3.91 7.98 -3.34
CA ILE A 43 4.80 6.82 -3.39
C ILE A 43 4.71 6.06 -2.07
N ALA A 44 4.19 4.84 -2.13
CA ALA A 44 4.14 3.92 -1.00
C ALA A 44 5.40 3.05 -0.97
N ARG A 45 6.40 3.51 -0.22
CA ARG A 45 7.64 2.77 0.02
C ARG A 45 7.38 1.56 0.90
N GLY A 46 7.71 0.37 0.41
CA GLY A 46 7.51 -0.90 1.11
C GLY A 46 6.06 -1.38 1.11
N GLY A 47 5.13 -0.64 0.47
CA GLY A 47 3.70 -0.91 0.49
C GLY A 47 2.96 0.00 1.48
N PHE A 48 1.74 -0.38 1.86
CA PHE A 48 0.92 0.35 2.83
C PHE A 48 1.35 0.06 4.27
N THR A 49 2.55 0.52 4.62
CA THR A 49 3.27 0.10 5.84
C THR A 49 2.66 0.59 7.16
N GLY A 50 1.73 1.55 7.09
CA GLY A 50 0.98 2.02 8.26
C GLY A 50 -0.05 1.03 8.80
N LEU A 51 -0.43 0.01 8.02
CA LEU A 51 -1.35 -1.05 8.47
C LEU A 51 -0.73 -2.45 8.45
N PHE A 52 0.21 -2.69 7.55
CA PHE A 52 0.80 -4.02 7.34
C PHE A 52 2.33 -3.91 7.30
N PRO A 53 3.06 -5.00 7.63
CA PRO A 53 4.50 -5.03 7.47
C PRO A 53 4.96 -4.70 6.04
N GLU A 54 6.14 -4.10 5.92
CA GLU A 54 6.77 -3.87 4.63
C GLU A 54 6.87 -5.18 3.82
N GLY A 55 6.54 -5.10 2.53
CA GLY A 55 6.67 -6.20 1.59
C GLY A 55 5.66 -7.34 1.77
N SER A 56 4.73 -7.24 2.74
CA SER A 56 3.64 -8.20 2.86
C SER A 56 2.68 -8.12 1.67
N SER A 57 1.98 -9.22 1.39
CA SER A 57 1.06 -9.28 0.25
C SER A 57 -0.05 -8.21 0.34
N GLU A 58 -0.52 -7.94 1.56
CA GLU A 58 -1.54 -6.96 1.91
C GLU A 58 -1.02 -5.53 1.73
N ALA A 59 0.19 -5.24 2.23
CA ALA A 59 0.83 -3.93 2.06
C ALA A 59 1.00 -3.60 0.58
N ILE A 60 1.47 -4.56 -0.21
CA ILE A 60 1.68 -4.40 -1.65
C ILE A 60 0.36 -4.21 -2.36
N ARG A 61 -0.63 -5.08 -2.13
CA ARG A 61 -1.94 -5.03 -2.78
C ARG A 61 -2.61 -3.67 -2.55
N LEU A 62 -2.72 -3.25 -1.29
CA LEU A 62 -3.37 -1.99 -0.95
C LEU A 62 -2.62 -0.78 -1.53
N SER A 63 -1.29 -0.80 -1.52
CA SER A 63 -0.51 0.30 -2.09
C SER A 63 -0.75 0.52 -3.58
N LYS A 64 -0.90 -0.56 -4.36
CA LYS A 64 -1.13 -0.52 -5.80
C LYS A 64 -2.50 0.05 -6.19
N GLU A 65 -3.47 0.02 -5.27
CA GLU A 65 -4.82 0.52 -5.52
C GLU A 65 -4.90 2.05 -5.42
N ILE A 66 -4.03 2.68 -4.61
CA ILE A 66 -4.14 4.12 -4.27
C ILE A 66 -2.88 4.93 -4.53
N SER A 67 -1.77 4.30 -4.92
CA SER A 67 -0.46 4.94 -5.03
C SER A 67 0.51 4.20 -5.94
N ILE A 68 1.69 4.79 -6.17
CA ILE A 68 2.81 4.12 -6.80
C ILE A 68 3.55 3.29 -5.74
N PHE A 69 3.62 1.98 -5.95
CA PHE A 69 4.37 1.07 -5.09
C PHE A 69 5.88 1.15 -5.38
N LEU A 70 6.69 1.37 -4.34
CA LEU A 70 8.15 1.35 -4.41
C LEU A 70 8.69 0.30 -3.45
N CYS A 71 9.61 -0.56 -3.88
CA CYS A 71 10.15 -1.64 -3.06
C CYS A 71 11.65 -1.84 -3.25
N ASN A 72 12.35 -2.19 -2.17
CA ASN A 72 13.70 -2.71 -2.21
C ASN A 72 13.64 -4.22 -2.47
N VAL A 73 14.14 -4.64 -3.62
CA VAL A 73 14.05 -6.04 -4.05
C VAL A 73 15.28 -6.81 -3.57
N GLN A 74 15.03 -8.00 -3.04
CA GLN A 74 16.02 -9.00 -2.69
C GLN A 74 15.70 -10.29 -3.45
N PHE A 75 16.74 -10.98 -3.94
CA PHE A 75 16.57 -12.20 -4.73
C PHE A 75 16.98 -13.46 -3.96
N THR A 76 16.20 -14.52 -4.12
CA THR A 76 16.55 -15.87 -3.65
C THR A 76 17.52 -16.53 -4.62
N LYS A 77 18.16 -17.64 -4.19
CA LYS A 77 19.16 -18.36 -5.00
C LYS A 77 18.62 -18.93 -6.31
N ASP A 78 17.31 -19.12 -6.38
CA ASP A 78 16.53 -19.58 -7.52
C ASP A 78 15.76 -18.44 -8.21
N ALA A 79 16.21 -17.19 -8.04
CA ALA A 79 15.72 -15.99 -8.71
C ALA A 79 14.27 -15.56 -8.38
N GLY A 80 13.70 -16.02 -7.25
CA GLY A 80 12.51 -15.41 -6.66
C GLY A 80 12.80 -14.00 -6.15
N ALA A 81 11.82 -13.10 -6.25
CA ALA A 81 11.97 -11.69 -5.90
C ALA A 81 11.02 -11.30 -4.77
N PHE A 82 11.56 -10.74 -3.69
CA PHE A 82 10.80 -10.34 -2.52
C PHE A 82 11.16 -8.91 -2.10
N CYS A 83 10.21 -8.22 -1.49
CA CYS A 83 10.37 -6.85 -1.04
C CYS A 83 10.84 -6.79 0.41
N VAL A 84 12.14 -6.55 0.63
CA VAL A 84 12.72 -6.46 1.96
C VAL A 84 13.79 -5.36 1.96
N THR A 85 13.63 -4.37 2.84
CA THR A 85 14.66 -3.35 3.07
C THR A 85 15.82 -3.93 3.88
N GLY A 86 17.04 -3.64 3.42
CA GLY A 86 18.28 -4.02 4.10
C GLY A 86 18.88 -5.32 3.57
N VAL A 87 20.16 -5.54 3.84
CA VAL A 87 20.91 -6.72 3.37
C VAL A 87 20.57 -7.99 4.14
N LYS A 88 20.12 -7.85 5.39
CA LYS A 88 19.76 -8.94 6.30
C LYS A 88 18.24 -9.07 6.39
N LEU A 89 17.76 -10.30 6.47
CA LEU A 89 16.34 -10.59 6.68
C LEU A 89 15.92 -10.45 8.16
N ASP A 90 16.88 -10.57 9.09
CA ASP A 90 16.65 -10.74 10.53
C ASP A 90 15.76 -9.66 11.19
N ALA A 91 15.83 -8.42 10.71
CA ALA A 91 15.09 -7.30 11.32
C ALA A 91 13.66 -7.16 10.79
N ALA A 92 13.41 -7.63 9.57
CA ALA A 92 12.16 -7.40 8.85
C ALA A 92 11.30 -8.67 8.73
N THR A 93 11.80 -9.83 9.15
CA THR A 93 11.11 -11.11 8.96
C THR A 93 11.26 -12.05 10.15
N THR A 94 10.48 -13.12 10.14
CA THR A 94 10.55 -14.23 11.12
C THR A 94 11.60 -15.28 10.78
N ILE A 95 12.56 -14.99 9.89
CA ILE A 95 13.52 -15.97 9.37
C ILE A 95 14.24 -16.77 10.46
N ALA A 96 14.58 -16.13 11.59
CA ALA A 96 15.28 -16.77 12.70
C ALA A 96 14.48 -17.88 13.39
N LEU A 97 13.16 -17.92 13.21
CA LEU A 97 12.30 -19.01 13.69
C LEU A 97 12.36 -20.23 12.77
N PHE A 98 12.63 -20.01 11.47
CA PHE A 98 12.74 -21.06 10.47
C PHE A 98 14.16 -21.62 10.39
N ASP A 99 15.17 -20.74 10.39
CA ASP A 99 16.58 -21.08 10.34
C ASP A 99 17.30 -20.48 11.56
N PRO A 100 17.76 -21.31 12.52
CA PRO A 100 18.52 -20.81 13.66
C PRO A 100 19.98 -20.47 13.29
N ASN A 101 20.45 -20.86 12.10
CA ASN A 101 21.85 -20.72 11.71
C ASN A 101 22.05 -19.51 10.79
N GLN A 102 22.77 -18.51 11.29
CA GLN A 102 23.19 -17.38 10.48
C GLN A 102 24.41 -17.71 9.62
N LYS A 103 24.57 -16.98 8.52
CA LYS A 103 25.79 -16.97 7.71
C LYS A 103 26.55 -15.67 7.88
N THR A 104 27.82 -15.69 7.50
CA THR A 104 28.67 -14.50 7.45
C THR A 104 29.11 -14.27 6.01
N TYR A 105 28.88 -13.06 5.52
CA TYR A 105 29.37 -12.61 4.21
C TYR A 105 30.23 -11.36 4.38
N ASN A 106 31.27 -11.24 3.57
CA ASN A 106 32.00 -10.00 3.44
C ASN A 106 31.23 -9.07 2.49
N ILE A 107 30.69 -7.97 3.02
CA ILE A 107 29.93 -6.98 2.27
C ILE A 107 30.67 -5.66 2.40
N ASN A 108 31.19 -5.15 1.28
CA ASN A 108 31.97 -3.91 1.23
C ASN A 108 33.15 -3.89 2.22
N GLY A 109 33.88 -5.01 2.34
CA GLY A 109 35.05 -5.12 3.21
C GLY A 109 34.73 -5.34 4.69
N LYS A 110 33.45 -5.51 5.06
CA LYS A 110 33.02 -5.80 6.43
C LYS A 110 32.36 -7.16 6.49
N ASP A 111 32.73 -7.95 7.49
CA ASP A 111 32.04 -9.21 7.76
C ASP A 111 30.69 -8.92 8.42
N VAL A 112 29.63 -9.32 7.74
CA VAL A 112 28.24 -9.13 8.16
C VAL A 112 27.64 -10.50 8.43
N GLN A 113 27.22 -10.72 9.67
CA GLN A 113 26.54 -11.94 10.10
C GLN A 113 25.02 -11.73 10.11
N GLY A 114 24.27 -12.69 9.55
CA GLY A 114 22.81 -12.70 9.49
C GLY A 114 22.24 -13.74 8.54
N HIS A 115 20.95 -13.62 8.25
CA HIS A 115 20.28 -14.39 7.21
C HIS A 115 20.13 -13.55 5.94
N PHE A 116 20.50 -14.10 4.79
CA PHE A 116 20.52 -13.39 3.51
C PHE A 116 19.61 -14.08 2.50
N MET A 117 18.84 -13.30 1.74
CA MET A 117 17.86 -13.85 0.77
C MET A 117 18.48 -14.87 -0.19
N VAL A 118 19.73 -14.61 -0.62
CA VAL A 118 20.50 -15.44 -1.56
C VAL A 118 20.85 -16.83 -1.04
N ASP A 119 20.61 -17.15 0.24
CA ASP A 119 20.85 -18.48 0.81
C ASP A 119 19.65 -19.44 0.65
N TYR A 120 18.47 -18.89 0.40
CA TYR A 120 17.20 -19.61 0.42
C TYR A 120 16.62 -19.71 -0.99
N THR A 121 15.74 -20.70 -1.20
CA THR A 121 14.83 -20.75 -2.37
C THR A 121 13.61 -19.87 -2.14
N ALA A 122 12.95 -19.46 -3.22
CA ALA A 122 11.68 -18.72 -3.16
C ALA A 122 10.64 -19.49 -2.34
N SER A 123 10.55 -20.81 -2.55
CA SER A 123 9.63 -21.67 -1.81
C SER A 123 9.93 -21.72 -0.31
N GLN A 124 11.20 -21.75 0.09
CA GLN A 124 11.55 -21.71 1.52
C GLN A 124 11.12 -20.40 2.18
N ILE A 125 11.33 -19.26 1.49
CA ILE A 125 10.90 -17.96 2.00
C ILE A 125 9.38 -17.88 2.08
N ASP A 126 8.67 -18.17 0.99
CA ASP A 126 7.21 -18.01 0.88
C ASP A 126 6.44 -18.88 1.88
N HIS A 127 6.89 -20.10 2.15
CA HIS A 127 6.17 -21.03 3.04
C HIS A 127 6.53 -20.91 4.53
N ASN A 128 7.73 -20.41 4.87
CA ASN A 128 8.24 -20.50 6.24
C ASN A 128 8.55 -19.15 6.89
N VAL A 129 8.57 -18.06 6.10
CA VAL A 129 9.01 -16.75 6.56
C VAL A 129 7.89 -15.73 6.40
N SER A 130 7.56 -15.04 7.49
CA SER A 130 6.58 -13.95 7.51
C SER A 130 7.29 -12.61 7.70
N MET A 131 6.68 -11.54 7.21
CA MET A 131 7.16 -10.17 7.41
C MET A 131 6.77 -9.68 8.80
N ASN A 132 7.71 -9.05 9.51
CA ASN A 132 7.48 -8.39 10.78
C ASN A 132 7.28 -6.90 10.57
N GLN A 133 6.39 -6.30 11.36
CA GLN A 133 6.29 -4.84 11.40
C GLN A 133 7.61 -4.32 11.99
N ALA A 134 8.45 -3.71 11.16
CA ALA A 134 9.60 -3.00 11.65
C ALA A 134 9.10 -1.80 12.47
N ILE A 135 9.40 -1.78 13.77
CA ILE A 135 9.18 -0.59 14.60
C ILE A 135 10.35 0.34 14.28
N PHE A 136 10.06 1.46 13.62
CA PHE A 136 11.02 2.52 13.30
C PHE A 136 11.37 3.35 14.53
#